data_AF-A0A6J8CTC8-F1
#
_entry.id   AF-A0A6J8CTC8-F1
#
_cell.length_a   1.000
_cell.length_b   1.000
_cell.length_c   1.000
_cell.angle_alpha   90.00
_cell.angle_beta   90.00
_cell.angle_gamma   90.00
#
_symmetry.space_group_name_H-M   'P 1'
#
loop_
_entity.id
_entity.type
_entity.pdbx_description
1 polymer ?
#
loop_
_entity_poly.entity_id
_entity_poly.type
_entity_poly.pdbx_seq_one_letter_code
_entity_poly.pdbx_strand_id
1 'polypeptide(L)'
;MYITVKQTGHSESTANSIQNVIQNMKANDKEFLLFLTNPTYHQAIFFAHLKPSELPEVSKYLDKCQLAFQNLAFLGDKSLTPRTQKWPTWYAYMRNDNYGSLTGTTNLNNQGYFFFDKISSVDNTFYLRSVEWPEWYVYMRSGSEGRLNGWKGNPGSSGQWKVIRFSDGYYMLSPEKWLDWFVYMKNNAAGTVRGWKGDPGEQGHWTII
;
A
#
# COMPACT_ATOMS: atom_id res chain seq x y z
N MET A 1 16.02 64.91 19.69
CA MET A 1 15.41 64.08 20.75
C MET A 1 14.40 63.16 20.07
N TYR A 2 14.81 61.95 19.73
CA TYR A 2 13.92 60.96 19.12
C TYR A 2 13.14 60.26 20.23
N ILE A 3 11.82 60.45 20.23
CA ILE A 3 10.92 59.76 21.15
C ILE A 3 10.84 58.31 20.69
N THR A 4 11.47 57.41 21.44
CA THR A 4 11.26 55.96 21.32
C THR A 4 9.85 55.68 21.83
N VAL A 5 8.88 55.62 20.91
CA VAL A 5 7.53 55.15 21.24
C VAL A 5 7.65 53.65 21.56
N LYS A 6 7.48 53.30 22.85
CA LYS A 6 7.26 51.92 23.30
C LYS A 6 6.12 51.33 22.47
N GLN A 7 6.44 50.46 21.50
CA GLN A 7 5.45 49.60 20.88
C GLN A 7 4.99 48.58 21.93
N THR A 8 3.80 48.86 22.44
CA THR A 8 3.10 48.18 23.54
C THR A 8 2.74 46.74 23.17
N GLY A 9 2.78 45.82 24.15
CA GLY A 9 2.55 44.36 24.01
C GLY A 9 1.28 43.88 23.30
N HIS A 10 0.44 44.78 22.78
CA HIS A 10 -0.61 44.50 21.83
C HIS A 10 -0.08 44.07 20.44
N SER A 11 1.07 44.62 20.00
CA SER A 11 1.73 44.19 18.75
C SER A 11 2.32 42.79 18.89
N GLU A 12 2.94 42.49 20.04
CA GLU A 12 3.46 41.15 20.37
C GLU A 12 2.34 40.11 20.49
N SER A 13 1.24 40.45 21.18
CA SER A 13 0.08 39.55 21.28
C SER A 13 -0.55 39.24 19.92
N THR A 14 -0.58 40.21 19.00
CA THR A 14 -1.12 40.01 17.65
C THR A 14 -0.17 39.16 16.80
N ALA A 15 1.15 39.43 16.87
CA ALA A 15 2.17 38.64 16.20
C ALA A 15 2.15 37.17 16.67
N ASN A 16 2.03 36.94 17.98
CA ASN A 16 1.93 35.61 18.56
C ASN A 16 0.66 34.87 18.08
N SER A 17 -0.49 35.54 18.01
CA SER A 17 -1.73 34.95 17.48
C SER A 17 -1.60 34.55 16.00
N ILE A 18 -1.02 35.41 15.16
CA ILE A 18 -0.79 35.10 13.73
C ILE A 18 0.20 33.94 13.60
N GLN A 19 1.27 33.93 14.39
CA GLN A 19 2.25 32.84 14.39
C GLN A 19 1.62 31.51 14.82
N ASN A 20 0.76 31.51 15.83
CA ASN A 20 0.00 30.33 16.26
C ASN A 20 -0.93 29.81 15.16
N VAL A 21 -1.65 30.69 14.46
CA VAL A 21 -2.49 30.29 13.32
C VAL A 21 -1.65 29.68 12.20
N ILE A 22 -0.52 30.30 11.83
CA ILE A 22 0.40 29.76 10.82
C ILE A 22 0.96 28.41 11.25
N GLN A 23 1.35 28.25 12.51
CA GLN A 23 1.87 26.99 13.04
C GLN A 23 0.81 25.89 13.05
N ASN A 24 -0.42 26.22 13.45
CA ASN A 24 -1.54 25.27 13.42
C ASN A 24 -1.89 24.84 11.99
N MET A 25 -1.93 25.78 11.04
CA MET A 25 -2.12 25.45 9.63
C MET A 25 -1.01 24.53 9.11
N LYS A 26 0.26 24.86 9.41
CA LYS A 26 1.40 24.00 9.04
C LYS A 26 1.37 22.62 9.70
N ALA A 27 0.92 22.54 10.96
CA ALA A 27 0.80 21.28 11.68
C ALA A 27 -0.30 20.40 11.06
N ASN A 28 -1.47 20.97 10.79
CA ASN A 28 -2.57 20.26 10.12
C ASN A 28 -2.17 19.80 8.72
N ASP A 29 -1.48 20.65 7.95
CA ASP A 29 -0.92 20.31 6.65
C ASP A 29 0.08 19.14 6.77
N LYS A 30 0.97 19.19 7.76
CA LYS A 30 1.95 18.12 8.00
C LYS A 30 1.26 16.81 8.40
N GLU A 31 0.27 16.84 9.27
CA GLU A 31 -0.49 15.66 9.67
C GLU A 31 -1.24 15.05 8.49
N PHE A 32 -1.87 15.89 7.66
CA PHE A 32 -2.55 15.46 6.45
C PHE A 32 -1.58 14.85 5.42
N LEU A 33 -0.41 15.47 5.22
CA LEU A 33 0.63 14.94 4.35
C LEU A 33 1.20 13.63 4.88
N LEU A 34 1.44 13.52 6.18
CA LEU A 34 1.89 12.27 6.82
C LEU A 34 0.85 11.17 6.66
N PHE A 35 -0.43 11.48 6.85
CA PHE A 35 -1.54 10.56 6.62
C PHE A 35 -1.51 10.01 5.18
N LEU A 36 -1.39 10.87 4.17
CA LEU A 36 -1.38 10.47 2.76
C LEU A 36 -0.12 9.70 2.33
N THR A 37 1.03 9.99 2.94
CA THR A 37 2.33 9.46 2.51
C THR A 37 2.80 8.26 3.32
N ASN A 38 2.41 8.16 4.59
CA ASN A 38 2.89 7.16 5.54
C ASN A 38 1.75 6.66 6.44
N PRO A 39 0.73 5.99 5.88
CA PRO A 39 -0.39 5.52 6.67
C PRO A 39 0.00 4.43 7.67
N THR A 40 -0.89 4.19 8.62
CA THR A 40 -0.86 3.01 9.51
C THR A 40 -1.80 1.92 8.98
N TYR A 41 -1.64 0.69 9.46
CA TYR A 41 -2.49 -0.43 9.04
C TYR A 41 -3.99 -0.20 9.33
N HIS A 42 -4.33 0.59 10.36
CA HIS A 42 -5.72 0.98 10.67
C HIS A 42 -6.39 1.78 9.54
N GLN A 43 -5.60 2.38 8.66
CA GLN A 43 -6.07 3.19 7.54
C GLN A 43 -6.10 2.39 6.22
N ALA A 44 -5.71 1.10 6.23
CA ALA A 44 -5.60 0.29 5.02
C ALA A 44 -6.88 0.26 4.17
N ILE A 45 -8.05 0.13 4.80
CA ILE A 45 -9.34 0.16 4.08
C ILE A 45 -9.54 1.49 3.36
N PHE A 46 -9.30 2.62 4.04
CA PHE A 46 -9.41 3.93 3.41
C PHE A 46 -8.51 4.02 2.18
N PHE A 47 -7.25 3.59 2.28
CA PHE A 47 -6.31 3.60 1.16
C PHE A 47 -6.67 2.63 0.04
N ALA A 48 -7.31 1.50 0.36
CA ALA A 48 -7.83 0.60 -0.65
C ALA A 48 -8.93 1.28 -1.48
N HIS A 49 -9.79 2.12 -0.88
CA HIS A 49 -10.80 2.89 -1.60
C HIS A 49 -10.27 4.17 -2.26
N LEU A 50 -9.24 4.80 -1.71
CA LEU A 50 -8.74 6.10 -2.16
C LEU A 50 -8.13 6.04 -3.57
N LYS A 51 -8.72 6.72 -4.55
CA LYS A 51 -8.16 6.84 -5.91
C LYS A 51 -7.65 8.27 -6.15
N PRO A 52 -6.34 8.54 -5.99
CA PRO A 52 -5.80 9.89 -6.19
C PRO A 52 -6.03 10.43 -7.61
N SER A 53 -6.17 9.55 -8.61
CA SER A 53 -6.53 9.96 -9.97
C SER A 53 -7.89 10.65 -10.07
N GLU A 54 -8.81 10.36 -9.14
CA GLU A 54 -10.13 10.99 -9.04
C GLU A 54 -10.10 12.26 -8.15
N LEU A 55 -8.96 12.58 -7.54
CA LEU A 55 -8.75 13.69 -6.62
C LEU A 55 -7.60 14.60 -7.09
N PRO A 56 -7.77 15.33 -8.20
CA PRO A 56 -6.70 16.10 -8.82
C PRO A 56 -6.11 17.17 -7.89
N GLU A 57 -6.89 17.72 -6.97
CA GLU A 57 -6.42 18.69 -5.99
C GLU A 57 -5.46 18.09 -4.96
N VAL A 58 -5.65 16.81 -4.59
CA VAL A 58 -4.71 16.09 -3.71
C VAL A 58 -3.39 15.89 -4.44
N SER A 59 -3.43 15.46 -5.70
CA SER A 59 -2.23 15.28 -6.52
C SER A 59 -1.46 16.59 -6.71
N LYS A 60 -2.15 17.69 -7.08
CA LYS A 60 -1.54 19.03 -7.19
C LYS A 60 -0.91 19.49 -5.87
N TYR A 61 -1.56 19.22 -4.74
CA TYR A 61 -1.03 19.60 -3.44
C TYR A 61 0.23 18.78 -3.09
N LEU A 62 0.22 17.47 -3.32
CA LEU A 62 1.41 16.62 -3.15
C LEU A 62 2.57 17.06 -4.05
N ASP A 63 2.29 17.37 -5.32
CA ASP A 63 3.29 17.89 -6.26
C ASP A 63 3.89 19.22 -5.79
N LYS A 64 3.05 20.15 -5.32
CA LYS A 64 3.50 21.43 -4.74
C LYS A 64 4.42 21.21 -3.54
N CYS A 65 4.15 20.17 -2.75
CA CYS A 65 4.97 19.75 -1.62
C CYS A 65 6.18 18.89 -2.01
N GLN A 66 6.35 18.55 -3.30
CA GLN A 66 7.37 17.62 -3.80
C GLN A 66 7.30 16.24 -3.13
N LEU A 67 6.08 15.76 -2.87
CA LEU A 67 5.80 14.48 -2.25
C LEU A 67 5.11 13.56 -3.24
N ALA A 68 5.43 12.26 -3.19
CA ALA A 68 4.71 11.23 -3.92
C ALA A 68 3.65 10.59 -3.02
N PHE A 69 2.47 10.30 -3.59
CA PHE A 69 1.46 9.47 -2.93
C PHE A 69 1.97 8.03 -2.79
N GLN A 70 2.44 7.68 -1.58
CA GLN A 70 3.14 6.43 -1.26
C GLN A 70 4.24 6.07 -2.30
N ASN A 71 5.50 6.29 -1.97
CA ASN A 71 6.59 5.99 -2.90
C ASN A 71 6.74 4.47 -3.15
N LEU A 72 6.22 4.00 -4.29
CA LEU A 72 6.23 2.60 -4.74
C LEU A 72 6.92 2.41 -6.10
N ALA A 73 7.77 3.36 -6.51
CA ALA A 73 8.45 3.30 -7.81
C ALA A 73 9.22 1.97 -8.00
N PHE A 74 9.85 1.47 -6.95
CA PHE A 74 10.69 0.27 -6.96
C PHE A 74 9.95 -1.04 -7.29
N LEU A 75 8.62 -1.10 -7.13
CA LEU A 75 7.86 -2.34 -7.33
C LEU A 75 7.91 -2.82 -8.79
N GLY A 76 8.09 -1.91 -9.75
CA GLY A 76 8.11 -2.24 -11.18
C GLY A 76 9.47 -2.57 -11.79
N ASP A 77 10.56 -2.40 -11.05
CA ASP A 77 11.92 -2.40 -11.65
C ASP A 77 12.56 -3.79 -11.70
N LYS A 78 12.11 -4.71 -10.85
CA LYS A 78 12.68 -6.05 -10.69
C LYS A 78 11.62 -7.05 -10.22
N SER A 79 11.95 -8.33 -10.29
CA SER A 79 11.15 -9.35 -9.61
C SER A 79 11.36 -9.26 -8.10
N LEU A 80 10.27 -9.46 -7.35
CA LEU A 80 10.19 -9.28 -5.91
C LEU A 80 9.46 -10.46 -5.28
N THR A 81 9.72 -10.72 -3.99
CA THR A 81 9.04 -11.76 -3.24
C THR A 81 8.27 -11.19 -2.04
N PRO A 82 6.94 -11.43 -1.94
CA PRO A 82 6.17 -11.11 -0.75
C PRO A 82 6.48 -12.09 0.38
N ARG A 83 6.87 -11.58 1.53
CA ARG A 83 7.20 -12.34 2.73
C ARG A 83 6.36 -11.84 3.90
N THR A 84 5.67 -12.73 4.59
CA THR A 84 4.73 -12.35 5.66
C THR A 84 5.47 -11.90 6.91
N GLN A 85 4.92 -10.90 7.62
CA GLN A 85 5.45 -10.44 8.89
C GLN A 85 5.33 -11.52 9.96
N LYS A 86 4.21 -12.27 9.99
CA LYS A 86 3.96 -13.28 11.05
C LYS A 86 5.00 -14.38 11.06
N TRP A 87 5.44 -14.80 9.87
CA TRP A 87 6.44 -15.85 9.68
C TRP A 87 7.53 -15.34 8.73
N PRO A 88 8.56 -14.64 9.24
CA PRO A 88 9.56 -13.96 8.41
C PRO A 88 10.46 -14.86 7.55
N THR A 89 10.33 -16.19 7.67
CA THR A 89 11.01 -17.17 6.80
C THR A 89 10.09 -17.73 5.72
N TRP A 90 8.83 -17.29 5.67
CA TRP A 90 7.81 -17.78 4.74
C TRP A 90 7.48 -16.75 3.67
N TYR A 91 7.51 -17.20 2.43
CA TYR A 91 7.26 -16.41 1.23
C TYR A 91 5.97 -16.87 0.57
N ALA A 92 5.20 -15.94 0.01
CA ALA A 92 4.12 -16.29 -0.91
C ALA A 92 4.74 -16.88 -2.19
N TYR A 93 4.21 -18.02 -2.65
CA TYR A 93 4.61 -18.62 -3.92
C TYR A 93 3.42 -19.27 -4.63
N MET A 94 3.53 -19.34 -5.96
CA MET A 94 2.51 -19.94 -6.80
C MET A 94 2.84 -21.41 -7.07
N ARG A 95 1.97 -22.33 -6.67
CA ARG A 95 2.21 -23.78 -6.84
C ARG A 95 2.13 -24.20 -8.30
N ASN A 96 2.92 -25.21 -8.66
CA ASN A 96 2.71 -25.97 -9.89
C ASN A 96 1.56 -26.97 -9.70
N ASP A 97 0.34 -26.46 -9.66
CA ASP A 97 -0.89 -27.24 -9.69
C ASP A 97 -1.82 -26.69 -10.79
N ASN A 98 -2.94 -27.39 -11.04
CA ASN A 98 -3.87 -27.06 -12.12
C ASN A 98 -4.44 -25.63 -12.07
N TYR A 99 -4.28 -24.93 -10.94
CA TYR A 99 -4.86 -23.61 -10.71
C TYR A 99 -3.85 -22.56 -10.27
N GLY A 100 -2.55 -22.87 -10.26
CA GLY A 100 -1.54 -21.97 -9.72
C GLY A 100 -1.87 -21.51 -8.30
N SER A 101 -2.27 -22.41 -7.38
CA SER A 101 -2.71 -21.99 -6.06
C SER A 101 -1.61 -21.24 -5.30
N LEU A 102 -1.93 -20.09 -4.71
CA LEU A 102 -0.97 -19.36 -3.88
C LEU A 102 -0.91 -19.92 -2.46
N THR A 103 0.31 -20.21 -2.00
CA THR A 103 0.59 -20.76 -0.67
C THR A 103 1.93 -20.24 -0.15
N GLY A 104 2.32 -20.65 1.05
CA GLY A 104 3.56 -20.25 1.69
C GLY A 104 4.67 -21.30 1.53
N THR A 105 5.91 -20.85 1.37
CA THR A 105 7.11 -21.72 1.33
C THR A 105 8.25 -21.12 2.15
N THR A 106 9.10 -21.97 2.72
CA THR A 106 10.43 -21.58 3.24
C THR A 106 11.54 -21.78 2.22
N ASN A 107 11.27 -22.53 1.15
CA ASN A 107 12.21 -22.86 0.08
C ASN A 107 11.91 -21.96 -1.12
N LEU A 108 12.52 -20.76 -1.12
CA LEU A 108 12.30 -19.77 -2.16
C LEU A 108 12.97 -20.19 -3.49
N ASN A 109 12.21 -20.13 -4.57
CA ASN A 109 12.64 -20.32 -5.95
C ASN A 109 11.80 -19.40 -6.86
N ASN A 110 11.93 -19.53 -8.18
CA ASN A 110 11.21 -18.70 -9.16
C ASN A 110 9.68 -18.63 -8.96
N GLN A 111 9.06 -19.63 -8.35
CA GLN A 111 7.62 -19.62 -8.07
C GLN A 111 7.21 -18.61 -6.99
N GLY A 112 8.16 -18.18 -6.15
CA GLY A 112 7.97 -17.17 -5.10
C GLY A 112 8.35 -15.76 -5.53
N TYR A 113 8.79 -15.57 -6.78
CA TYR A 113 9.12 -14.27 -7.34
C TYR A 113 8.03 -13.80 -8.31
N PHE A 114 7.71 -12.51 -8.22
CA PHE A 114 6.69 -11.86 -9.04
C PHE A 114 7.20 -10.52 -9.56
N PHE A 115 6.81 -10.17 -10.78
CA PHE A 115 6.88 -8.79 -11.26
C PHE A 115 5.60 -8.06 -10.85
N PHE A 116 5.74 -6.85 -10.32
CA PHE A 116 4.59 -5.98 -10.07
C PHE A 116 4.42 -5.10 -11.31
N ASP A 117 3.73 -5.63 -12.32
CA ASP A 117 3.47 -4.91 -13.55
C ASP A 117 2.51 -3.76 -13.26
N LYS A 118 2.99 -2.55 -13.46
CA LYS A 118 2.28 -1.34 -13.08
C LYS A 118 1.08 -1.09 -14.00
N ILE A 119 -0.08 -0.86 -13.39
CA ILE A 119 -1.33 -0.46 -14.07
C ILE A 119 -1.53 1.04 -13.92
N SER A 120 -1.42 1.56 -12.70
CA SER A 120 -1.52 2.99 -12.38
C SER A 120 -0.46 3.36 -11.35
N SER A 121 0.50 4.23 -11.71
CA SER A 121 1.43 4.84 -10.75
C SER A 121 0.69 5.70 -9.72
N VAL A 122 -0.42 6.32 -10.13
CA VAL A 122 -1.13 7.33 -9.33
C VAL A 122 -1.98 6.65 -8.26
N ASP A 123 -2.62 5.53 -8.62
CA ASP A 123 -3.51 4.79 -7.71
C ASP A 123 -2.82 3.61 -7.02
N ASN A 124 -1.53 3.39 -7.30
CA ASN A 124 -0.74 2.29 -6.78
C ASN A 124 -1.35 0.91 -7.08
N THR A 125 -1.83 0.75 -8.31
CA THR A 125 -2.47 -0.49 -8.78
C THR A 125 -1.53 -1.26 -9.71
N PHE A 126 -1.39 -2.56 -9.47
CA PHE A 126 -0.44 -3.45 -10.15
C PHE A 126 -1.08 -4.80 -10.50
N TYR A 127 -0.57 -5.49 -11.51
CA TYR A 127 -0.70 -6.94 -11.62
C TYR A 127 0.49 -7.61 -10.93
N LEU A 128 0.28 -8.78 -10.34
CA LEU A 128 1.36 -9.63 -9.83
C LEU A 128 1.58 -10.76 -10.83
N ARG A 129 2.58 -10.63 -11.70
CA ARG A 129 2.93 -11.61 -12.74
C ARG A 129 4.00 -12.56 -12.25
N SER A 130 3.81 -13.85 -12.45
CA SER A 130 4.78 -14.87 -12.04
C SER A 130 6.07 -14.78 -12.86
N VAL A 131 7.22 -14.98 -12.18
CA VAL A 131 8.51 -15.19 -12.86
C VAL A 131 8.57 -16.58 -13.51
N GLU A 132 8.14 -17.62 -12.79
CA GLU A 132 8.18 -19.00 -13.28
C GLU A 132 7.27 -19.23 -14.50
N TRP A 133 6.06 -18.64 -14.49
CA TRP A 133 5.12 -18.74 -15.60
C TRP A 133 4.75 -17.34 -16.10
N PRO A 134 5.49 -16.77 -17.05
CA PRO A 134 5.38 -15.35 -17.42
C PRO A 134 4.00 -14.91 -17.94
N GLU A 135 3.15 -15.82 -18.40
CA GLU A 135 1.79 -15.47 -18.84
C GLU A 135 0.75 -15.55 -17.71
N TRP A 136 1.18 -15.85 -16.47
CA TRP A 136 0.30 -16.10 -15.34
C TRP A 136 0.34 -14.96 -14.33
N TYR A 137 -0.84 -14.55 -13.90
CA TYR A 137 -1.05 -13.47 -12.96
C TYR A 137 -1.84 -13.93 -11.74
N VAL A 138 -1.47 -13.41 -10.58
CA VAL A 138 -2.17 -13.68 -9.33
C VAL A 138 -3.52 -12.96 -9.33
N TYR A 139 -4.58 -13.68 -8.99
CA TYR A 139 -5.92 -13.12 -8.81
C TYR A 139 -6.65 -13.76 -7.63
N MET A 140 -7.63 -13.05 -7.08
CA MET A 140 -8.55 -13.60 -6.09
C MET A 140 -9.84 -14.10 -6.76
N ARG A 141 -10.23 -15.34 -6.47
CA ARG A 141 -11.41 -15.95 -7.07
C ARG A 141 -12.69 -15.57 -6.33
N SER A 142 -13.72 -15.17 -7.08
CA SER A 142 -15.06 -14.88 -6.55
C SER A 142 -15.71 -16.12 -5.92
N GLY A 143 -16.45 -15.93 -4.81
CA GLY A 143 -17.22 -17.00 -4.16
C GLY A 143 -16.40 -18.15 -3.59
N SER A 144 -15.11 -17.91 -3.29
CA SER A 144 -14.16 -18.96 -2.94
C SER A 144 -13.49 -18.77 -1.56
N GLU A 145 -14.10 -18.02 -0.64
CA GLU A 145 -13.45 -17.69 0.65
C GLU A 145 -12.09 -16.99 0.46
N GLY A 146 -12.00 -16.17 -0.60
CA GLY A 146 -10.79 -15.46 -0.96
C GLY A 146 -9.64 -16.35 -1.43
N ARG A 147 -9.86 -17.46 -2.18
CA ARG A 147 -8.72 -18.19 -2.75
C ARG A 147 -7.94 -17.31 -3.72
N LEU A 148 -6.62 -17.30 -3.57
CA LEU A 148 -5.72 -16.73 -4.56
C LEU A 148 -5.16 -17.85 -5.44
N ASN A 149 -5.16 -17.60 -6.75
CA ASN A 149 -4.78 -18.52 -7.79
C ASN A 149 -4.00 -17.78 -8.88
N GLY A 150 -3.35 -18.54 -9.75
CA GLY A 150 -2.79 -18.05 -10.99
C GLY A 150 -3.84 -18.07 -12.09
N TRP A 151 -3.79 -17.08 -12.98
CA TRP A 151 -4.62 -17.00 -14.18
C TRP A 151 -3.76 -16.71 -15.39
N LYS A 152 -3.94 -17.48 -16.45
CA LYS A 152 -3.24 -17.26 -17.72
C LYS A 152 -3.88 -16.11 -18.49
N GLY A 153 -3.10 -15.08 -18.83
CA GLY A 153 -3.59 -13.87 -19.51
C GLY A 153 -4.17 -12.84 -18.54
N ASN A 154 -5.08 -11.98 -19.01
CA ASN A 154 -5.60 -10.88 -18.19
C ASN A 154 -6.59 -11.37 -17.10
N PRO A 155 -6.29 -11.22 -15.79
CA PRO A 155 -7.19 -11.64 -14.71
C PRO A 155 -8.33 -10.64 -14.40
N GLY A 156 -8.37 -9.49 -15.09
CA GLY A 156 -9.31 -8.40 -14.83
C GLY A 156 -9.17 -7.83 -13.41
N SER A 157 -10.19 -7.12 -12.93
CA SER A 157 -10.18 -6.45 -11.61
C SER A 157 -9.97 -7.37 -10.41
N SER A 158 -10.09 -8.68 -10.59
CA SER A 158 -9.82 -9.67 -9.53
C SER A 158 -8.33 -9.94 -9.34
N GLY A 159 -7.49 -9.59 -10.32
CA GLY A 159 -6.03 -9.66 -10.24
C GLY A 159 -5.33 -8.31 -10.36
N GLN A 160 -6.08 -7.21 -10.35
CA GLN A 160 -5.54 -5.87 -10.16
C GLN A 160 -5.44 -5.60 -8.66
N TRP A 161 -4.24 -5.33 -8.18
CA TRP A 161 -3.92 -5.21 -6.76
C TRP A 161 -3.50 -3.81 -6.43
N LYS A 162 -4.23 -3.19 -5.51
CA LYS A 162 -3.80 -1.98 -4.84
C LYS A 162 -2.79 -2.33 -3.78
N VAL A 163 -1.60 -1.76 -3.90
CA VAL A 163 -0.51 -1.96 -2.96
C VAL A 163 -0.44 -0.75 -2.04
N ILE A 164 -0.56 -1.01 -0.74
CA ILE A 164 -0.57 0.01 0.30
C ILE A 164 0.67 -0.20 1.16
N ARG A 165 1.51 0.83 1.27
CA ARG A 165 2.69 0.85 2.14
C ARG A 165 2.41 1.60 3.42
N PHE A 166 2.82 1.02 4.53
CA PHE A 166 2.69 1.62 5.85
C PHE A 166 3.99 2.26 6.32
N SER A 167 3.86 3.10 7.34
CA SER A 167 4.95 3.83 7.99
C SER A 167 6.04 2.93 8.60
N ASP A 168 5.70 1.72 9.00
CA ASP A 168 6.62 0.69 9.51
C ASP A 168 7.33 -0.11 8.40
N GLY A 169 7.03 0.18 7.14
CA GLY A 169 7.64 -0.45 5.97
C GLY A 169 6.97 -1.75 5.52
N TYR A 170 5.88 -2.19 6.17
CA TYR A 170 5.07 -3.29 5.68
C TYR A 170 4.07 -2.85 4.62
N TYR A 171 3.53 -3.84 3.91
CA TYR A 171 2.61 -3.67 2.80
C TYR A 171 1.36 -4.51 3.02
N MET A 172 0.22 -4.01 2.54
CA MET A 172 -1.01 -4.77 2.34
C MET A 172 -1.42 -4.69 0.87
N LEU A 173 -2.00 -5.78 0.37
CA LEU A 173 -2.46 -5.89 -1.00
C LEU A 173 -3.97 -6.14 -1.00
N SER A 174 -4.72 -5.31 -1.72
CA SER A 174 -6.16 -5.43 -1.87
C SER A 174 -6.55 -5.55 -3.34
N PRO A 175 -7.42 -6.47 -3.75
CA PRO A 175 -7.88 -6.55 -5.13
C PRO A 175 -8.89 -5.44 -5.42
N GLU A 176 -8.81 -4.81 -6.61
CA GLU A 176 -9.72 -3.74 -7.04
C GLU A 176 -11.19 -4.16 -6.98
N LYS A 177 -11.49 -5.44 -7.25
CA LYS A 177 -12.87 -5.95 -7.19
C LYS A 177 -13.45 -5.99 -5.77
N TRP A 178 -12.63 -6.11 -4.74
CA TRP A 178 -13.07 -6.23 -3.35
C TRP A 178 -12.13 -5.45 -2.42
N LEU A 179 -12.28 -4.13 -2.42
CA LEU A 179 -11.35 -3.19 -1.76
C LEU A 179 -11.22 -3.35 -0.23
N ASP A 180 -12.17 -4.03 0.41
CA ASP A 180 -12.09 -4.33 1.85
C ASP A 180 -11.38 -5.65 2.16
N TRP A 181 -10.85 -6.34 1.14
CA TRP A 181 -10.23 -7.66 1.29
C TRP A 181 -8.73 -7.58 1.09
N PHE A 182 -7.98 -8.18 2.01
CA PHE A 182 -6.52 -8.12 1.98
C PHE A 182 -5.90 -9.51 1.93
N VAL A 183 -4.79 -9.61 1.20
CA VAL A 183 -4.02 -10.85 1.09
C VAL A 183 -3.39 -11.19 2.44
N TYR A 184 -3.59 -12.41 2.91
CA TYR A 184 -2.99 -12.94 4.13
C TYR A 184 -2.56 -14.40 3.97
N MET A 185 -1.60 -14.82 4.79
CA MET A 185 -1.17 -16.21 4.92
C MET A 185 -1.86 -16.86 6.11
N LYS A 186 -2.50 -18.02 5.89
CA LYS A 186 -3.13 -18.79 6.97
C LYS A 186 -2.10 -19.48 7.85
N ASN A 187 -2.37 -19.53 9.15
CA ASN A 187 -1.66 -20.40 10.09
C ASN A 187 -2.06 -21.87 9.89
N ASN A 188 -1.48 -22.52 8.88
CA ASN A 188 -1.60 -23.95 8.64
C ASN A 188 -0.29 -24.50 8.04
N ALA A 189 -0.16 -25.83 7.99
CA ALA A 189 1.07 -26.48 7.52
C ALA A 189 1.50 -26.09 6.09
N ALA A 190 0.56 -25.63 5.25
CA ALA A 190 0.83 -25.22 3.89
C ALA A 190 1.08 -23.71 3.73
N GLY A 191 0.85 -22.90 4.78
CA GLY A 191 0.83 -21.45 4.68
C GLY A 191 -0.12 -20.94 3.60
N THR A 192 -1.32 -21.49 3.49
CA THR A 192 -2.22 -21.16 2.37
C THR A 192 -2.50 -19.66 2.30
N VAL A 193 -2.33 -19.03 1.13
CA VAL A 193 -2.58 -17.61 0.96
C VAL A 193 -4.01 -17.39 0.48
N ARG A 194 -4.70 -16.44 1.12
CA ARG A 194 -6.12 -16.14 0.94
C ARG A 194 -6.38 -14.63 1.06
N GLY A 195 -7.58 -14.20 0.71
CA GLY A 195 -8.13 -12.90 1.04
C GLY A 195 -8.87 -12.95 2.38
N TRP A 196 -8.77 -11.87 3.17
CA TRP A 196 -9.47 -11.67 4.42
C TRP A 196 -10.18 -10.31 4.40
N LYS A 197 -11.41 -10.24 4.87
CA LYS A 197 -12.13 -8.96 4.95
C LYS A 197 -11.69 -8.16 6.17
N GLY A 198 -11.19 -6.95 5.97
CA GLY A 198 -10.59 -6.10 6.99
C GLY A 198 -9.13 -6.46 7.28
N ASP A 199 -8.59 -5.99 8.40
CA ASP A 199 -7.18 -6.23 8.74
C ASP A 199 -6.96 -7.68 9.28
N PRO A 200 -6.15 -8.52 8.60
CA PRO A 200 -5.79 -9.85 9.07
C PRO A 200 -4.66 -9.85 10.14
N GLY A 201 -4.17 -8.67 10.52
CA GLY A 201 -3.00 -8.50 11.37
C GLY A 201 -1.70 -8.92 10.67
N GLU A 202 -0.68 -9.29 11.45
CA GLU A 202 0.67 -9.66 10.96
C GLU A 202 0.67 -10.74 9.86
N GLN A 203 -0.40 -11.55 9.75
CA GLN A 203 -0.53 -12.58 8.70
C GLN A 203 -0.75 -12.00 7.30
N GLY A 204 -1.27 -10.78 7.18
CA GLY A 204 -1.44 -10.07 5.90
C GLY A 204 -0.64 -8.79 5.77
N HIS A 205 0.30 -8.56 6.69
CA HIS A 205 1.31 -7.53 6.55
C HIS A 205 2.54 -8.18 5.90
N TRP A 206 3.01 -7.61 4.80
CA TRP A 206 4.05 -8.20 3.96
C TRP A 206 5.27 -7.29 3.89
N THR A 207 6.47 -7.87 3.85
CA THR A 207 7.63 -7.20 3.25
C THR A 207 7.75 -7.62 1.80
N ILE A 208 8.05 -6.69 0.90
CA ILE A 208 8.28 -6.96 -0.52
C ILE A 208 9.75 -6.70 -0.82
N ILE A 209 10.53 -7.75 -1.09
CA ILE A 209 12.00 -7.70 -1.20
C ILE A 209 12.55 -8.27 -2.52
#